data_AF-A0A2E2P1R7-F1
#
_entry.id   AF-A0A2E2P1R7-F1
#
_cell.length_a   1.000
_cell.length_b   1.000
_cell.length_c   1.000
_cell.angle_alpha   90.00
_cell.angle_beta   90.00
_cell.angle_gamma   90.00
#
_symmetry.space_group_name_H-M   'P 1'
#
loop_
_entity.id
_entity.type
_entity.pdbx_description
1 polymer ?
#
loop_
_entity_poly.entity_id
_entity_poly.type
_entity_poly.pdbx_seq_one_letter_code
_entity_poly.pdbx_strand_id
1 'polypeptide(L)'
;MKTYILLLLSLSFYISLSAQENQSPQSTAITDIGRYEIVQSEGSARYTFKVDKQDGRVYQMVKNDEGLYWQEVLVMPNPLDTAKAGYVNYQLFVSGHGPRYTFLMNVNTGASWQLAKDPENEKIFWTPMETNGMGR
;
A
#
# COMPACT_ATOMS: atom_id res chain seq x y z
N MET A 1 31.95 47.89 25.62
CA MET A 1 30.99 46.92 26.20
C MET A 1 29.64 46.84 25.46
N LYS A 2 29.53 47.33 24.21
CA LYS A 2 28.28 47.25 23.42
C LYS A 2 28.40 46.37 22.17
N THR A 3 29.61 45.90 21.84
CA THR A 3 29.90 45.18 20.60
C THR A 3 29.77 43.65 20.72
N TYR A 4 29.77 43.10 21.94
CA TYR A 4 29.64 41.65 22.16
C TYR A 4 28.19 41.15 22.22
N ILE A 5 27.21 42.06 22.37
CA ILE A 5 25.79 41.70 22.45
C ILE A 5 25.23 41.33 21.06
N LEU A 6 25.80 41.90 19.98
CA LEU A 6 25.38 41.58 18.61
C LEU A 6 25.87 40.23 18.10
N LEU A 7 26.97 39.69 18.65
CA LEU A 7 27.51 38.38 18.21
C LEU A 7 26.78 37.19 18.86
N LEU A 8 26.07 37.41 19.98
CA LEU A 8 25.27 36.39 20.66
C LEU A 8 23.87 36.22 20.05
N LEU A 9 23.38 37.20 19.28
CA LEU A 9 22.06 37.15 18.65
C LEU A 9 22.06 36.54 17.24
N SER A 10 23.23 36.43 16.59
CA SER A 10 23.37 35.79 15.27
C SER A 10 23.61 34.27 15.36
N LEU A 11 23.78 33.73 16.57
CA LEU A 11 24.03 32.32 16.85
C LEU A 11 22.79 31.56 17.34
N SER A 12 21.58 32.10 17.13
CA SER A 12 20.31 31.46 17.48
C SER A 12 19.50 30.96 16.28
N PHE A 13 20.05 31.06 15.06
CA PHE A 13 19.55 30.35 13.87
C PHE A 13 20.19 28.95 13.74
N TYR A 14 20.30 28.23 14.85
CA TYR A 14 20.69 26.83 14.83
C TYR A 14 19.45 25.96 14.94
N ILE A 15 19.21 25.25 13.84
CA ILE A 15 18.49 23.99 13.75
C ILE A 15 16.97 24.13 13.70
N SER A 16 16.45 24.37 12.49
CA SER A 16 15.15 23.80 12.12
C SER A 16 15.30 22.28 12.10
N LEU A 17 15.08 21.63 13.25
CA LEU A 17 14.84 20.19 13.30
C LEU A 17 13.53 19.95 12.54
N SER A 18 13.65 19.57 11.27
CA SER A 18 12.53 18.96 10.56
C SER A 18 12.28 17.62 11.24
N ALA A 19 11.27 17.55 12.11
CA ALA A 19 10.69 16.29 12.50
C ALA A 19 10.06 15.70 11.23
N GLN A 20 10.80 14.86 10.50
CA GLN A 20 10.20 14.01 9.47
C GLN A 20 9.27 13.05 10.20
N GLU A 21 7.98 13.36 10.19
CA GLU A 21 6.95 12.35 10.45
C GLU A 21 7.06 11.33 9.33
N ASN A 22 7.77 10.24 9.59
CA ASN A 22 7.79 9.09 8.71
C ASN A 22 6.37 8.54 8.67
N GLN A 23 5.58 8.99 7.69
CA GLN A 23 4.38 8.29 7.29
C GLN A 23 4.83 6.86 7.00
N SER A 24 4.40 5.90 7.81
CA SER A 24 4.65 4.47 7.62
C SER A 24 3.33 3.84 7.17
N PRO A 25 3.31 2.75 6.38
CA PRO A 25 2.05 2.19 5.93
C PRO A 25 1.36 1.64 7.17
N GLN A 26 0.14 2.07 7.42
CA GLN A 26 -0.61 1.56 8.56
C GLN A 26 -1.35 0.29 8.14
N SER A 27 -1.10 -0.79 8.87
CA SER A 27 -1.84 -2.05 8.78
C SER A 27 -2.54 -2.30 10.12
N THR A 28 -3.75 -2.84 10.06
CA THR A 28 -4.52 -3.23 11.24
C THR A 28 -3.89 -4.44 11.93
N ALA A 29 -3.87 -4.46 13.27
CA ALA A 29 -3.32 -5.57 14.05
C ALA A 29 -3.89 -6.93 13.61
N ILE A 30 -3.00 -7.82 13.19
CA ILE A 30 -3.34 -9.17 12.72
C ILE A 30 -3.70 -10.01 13.94
N THR A 31 -4.98 -10.34 14.10
CA THR A 31 -5.37 -11.49 14.92
C THR A 31 -5.16 -12.77 14.10
N ASP A 32 -4.88 -13.90 14.75
CA ASP A 32 -4.61 -15.19 14.09
C ASP A 32 -5.76 -15.67 13.17
N ILE A 33 -6.94 -15.07 13.33
CA ILE A 33 -8.18 -15.33 12.59
C ILE A 33 -8.61 -14.16 11.68
N GLY A 34 -7.79 -13.11 11.57
CA GLY A 34 -8.10 -11.90 10.81
C GLY A 34 -8.26 -12.18 9.33
N ARG A 35 -9.50 -12.41 8.89
CA ARG A 35 -9.86 -12.65 7.48
C ARG A 35 -9.67 -11.41 6.63
N TYR A 36 -9.95 -10.23 7.17
CA TYR A 36 -9.82 -8.97 6.45
C TYR A 36 -8.66 -8.15 6.99
N GLU A 37 -7.93 -7.49 6.09
CA GLU A 37 -6.90 -6.51 6.42
C GLU A 37 -7.19 -5.23 5.64
N ILE A 38 -7.04 -4.07 6.30
CA ILE A 38 -7.08 -2.77 5.64
C ILE A 38 -5.66 -2.22 5.61
N VAL A 39 -5.21 -1.81 4.42
CA VAL A 39 -3.88 -1.23 4.19
C VAL A 39 -4.06 0.08 3.42
N GLN A 40 -3.36 1.12 3.87
CA GLN A 40 -3.38 2.43 3.20
C GLN A 40 -1.96 2.82 2.78
N SER A 41 -1.85 3.37 1.56
CA SER A 41 -0.64 4.03 1.09
C SER A 41 -0.38 5.31 1.88
N GLU A 42 0.86 5.48 2.34
CA GLU A 42 1.35 6.72 2.96
C GLU A 42 1.17 7.94 2.06
N GLY A 43 1.53 7.81 0.79
CA GLY A 43 1.57 8.91 -0.17
C GLY A 43 0.22 9.22 -0.82
N SER A 44 -0.80 8.38 -0.64
CA SER A 44 -2.10 8.61 -1.26
C SER A 44 -3.25 7.85 -0.61
N ALA A 45 -4.20 8.59 -0.03
CA ALA A 45 -5.45 8.00 0.49
C ALA A 45 -6.29 7.31 -0.60
N ARG A 46 -6.08 7.62 -1.89
CA ARG A 46 -6.71 6.92 -3.04
C ARG A 46 -6.36 5.42 -3.04
N TYR A 47 -5.19 5.06 -2.51
CA TYR A 47 -4.73 3.68 -2.40
C TYR A 47 -4.96 3.16 -0.99
N THR A 48 -6.23 3.15 -0.59
CA THR A 48 -6.71 2.46 0.60
C THR A 48 -7.43 1.20 0.15
N PHE A 49 -6.96 0.06 0.63
CA PHE A 49 -7.43 -1.25 0.22
C PHE A 49 -7.91 -2.05 1.41
N LYS A 50 -8.87 -2.93 1.15
CA LYS A 50 -9.30 -4.01 2.04
C LYS A 50 -9.08 -5.33 1.31
N VAL A 51 -8.33 -6.26 1.89
CA VAL A 51 -8.09 -7.59 1.32
C VAL A 51 -8.75 -8.67 2.16
N ASP A 52 -9.45 -9.59 1.51
CA ASP A 52 -9.83 -10.89 2.08
C ASP A 52 -8.63 -11.83 1.97
N LYS A 53 -7.96 -12.03 3.09
CA LYS A 53 -6.74 -12.83 3.19
C LYS A 53 -6.98 -14.31 2.93
N GLN A 54 -8.22 -14.81 2.92
CA GLN A 54 -8.50 -16.22 2.68
C GLN A 54 -8.73 -16.53 1.20
N ASP A 55 -9.46 -15.68 0.50
CA ASP A 55 -9.89 -15.93 -0.90
C ASP A 55 -9.35 -14.94 -1.93
N GLY A 56 -8.60 -13.91 -1.50
CA GLY A 56 -7.85 -13.04 -2.39
C GLY A 56 -8.67 -11.91 -3.00
N ARG A 57 -9.94 -11.75 -2.59
CA ARG A 57 -10.75 -10.60 -3.02
C ARG A 57 -10.17 -9.31 -2.45
N VAL A 58 -9.97 -8.34 -3.33
CA VAL A 58 -9.45 -7.02 -2.97
C VAL A 58 -10.49 -5.95 -3.26
N TYR A 59 -10.63 -5.01 -2.34
CA TYR A 59 -11.52 -3.86 -2.46
C TYR A 59 -10.73 -2.57 -2.33
N GLN A 60 -11.07 -1.55 -3.11
CA GLN A 60 -10.56 -0.18 -2.98
C GLN A 60 -11.61 0.69 -2.29
N MET A 61 -11.17 1.58 -1.40
CA MET A 61 -12.02 2.66 -0.90
C MET A 61 -12.16 3.73 -1.97
N VAL A 62 -13.39 4.01 -2.38
CA VAL A 62 -13.73 5.01 -3.38
C VAL A 62 -14.77 5.99 -2.83
N LYS A 63 -14.88 7.18 -3.44
CA LYS A 63 -15.83 8.22 -3.04
C LYS A 63 -16.81 8.50 -4.19
N ASN A 64 -18.09 8.61 -3.88
CA ASN A 64 -19.12 9.20 -4.75
C ASN A 64 -19.86 10.32 -3.99
N ASP A 65 -20.98 10.77 -4.56
CA ASP A 65 -21.82 11.82 -3.98
C ASP A 65 -22.49 11.40 -2.66
N GLU A 66 -22.65 10.10 -2.42
CA GLU A 66 -23.29 9.53 -1.22
C GLU A 66 -22.27 9.26 -0.09
N GLY A 67 -20.97 9.20 -0.40
CA GLY A 67 -19.92 9.04 0.59
C GLY A 67 -18.79 8.09 0.17
N LEU A 68 -18.14 7.49 1.17
CA LEU A 68 -17.08 6.50 0.97
C LEU A 68 -17.67 5.09 0.96
N TYR A 69 -17.23 4.26 0.02
CA TYR A 69 -17.65 2.87 -0.07
C TYR A 69 -16.53 1.97 -0.61
N TRP A 70 -16.67 0.66 -0.39
CA TRP A 70 -15.72 -0.35 -0.87
C TRP A 70 -16.15 -0.85 -2.24
N GLN A 71 -15.30 -0.67 -3.24
CA GLN A 71 -15.49 -1.21 -4.59
C GLN A 71 -14.54 -2.39 -4.80
N GLU A 72 -15.05 -3.52 -5.28
CA GLU A 72 -14.22 -4.68 -5.61
C GLU A 72 -13.31 -4.37 -6.80
N VAL A 73 -12.03 -4.74 -6.69
CA VAL A 73 -11.00 -4.57 -7.70
C VAL A 73 -10.75 -5.91 -8.37
N LEU A 74 -10.81 -5.94 -9.70
CA LEU A 74 -10.57 -7.16 -10.47
C LEU A 74 -9.17 -7.73 -10.17
N VAL A 75 -9.12 -9.00 -9.79
CA VAL A 75 -7.89 -9.78 -9.70
C VAL A 75 -7.85 -10.75 -10.87
N MET A 76 -6.90 -10.54 -11.79
CA MET A 76 -6.77 -11.43 -12.95
C MET A 76 -6.22 -12.81 -12.51
N PRO A 77 -6.63 -13.91 -13.13
CA PRO A 77 -6.17 -15.25 -12.75
C PRO A 77 -4.65 -15.40 -12.87
N ASN A 78 -4.01 -16.03 -11.87
CA ASN A 78 -2.60 -16.43 -11.92
C ASN A 78 -2.52 -17.97 -11.87
N PRO A 79 -1.86 -18.64 -12.82
CA PRO A 79 -1.76 -20.10 -12.85
C PRO A 79 -1.08 -20.73 -11.62
N LEU A 80 -0.28 -19.96 -10.89
CA LEU A 80 0.40 -20.40 -9.67
C LEU A 80 -0.46 -20.19 -8.42
N ASP A 81 -1.65 -19.59 -8.55
CA ASP A 81 -2.50 -19.33 -7.41
C ASP A 81 -3.25 -20.61 -6.99
N THR A 82 -3.03 -21.03 -5.76
CA THR A 82 -3.74 -22.17 -5.16
C THR A 82 -3.98 -21.84 -3.69
N ALA A 83 -5.18 -21.34 -3.39
CA ALA A 83 -5.57 -21.00 -2.03
C ALA A 83 -5.82 -22.26 -1.18
N LYS A 84 -5.29 -22.26 0.05
CA LYS A 84 -5.55 -23.28 1.05
C LYS A 84 -6.74 -22.86 1.91
N ALA A 85 -7.83 -23.64 1.86
CA ALA A 85 -9.05 -23.32 2.60
C ALA A 85 -8.80 -23.23 4.12
N GLY A 86 -9.30 -22.16 4.74
CA GLY A 86 -9.16 -21.91 6.18
C GLY A 86 -7.81 -21.31 6.61
N TYR A 87 -6.91 -21.02 5.67
CA TYR A 87 -5.62 -20.38 5.96
C TYR A 87 -5.59 -18.94 5.43
N VAL A 88 -4.70 -18.14 6.01
CA VAL A 88 -4.24 -16.90 5.36
C VAL A 88 -3.47 -17.29 4.11
N ASN A 89 -3.99 -16.89 2.96
CA ASN A 89 -3.40 -17.09 1.65
C ASN A 89 -2.81 -15.81 1.10
N TYR A 90 -3.42 -14.65 1.33
CA TYR A 90 -3.06 -13.43 0.63
C TYR A 90 -2.49 -12.36 1.56
N GLN A 91 -1.48 -11.65 1.07
CA GLN A 91 -0.91 -10.47 1.70
C GLN A 91 -0.81 -9.34 0.68
N LEU A 92 -1.08 -8.13 1.16
CA LEU A 92 -1.05 -6.92 0.36
C LEU A 92 0.09 -6.01 0.82
N PHE A 93 0.92 -5.58 -0.13
CA PHE A 93 1.93 -4.54 0.07
C PHE A 93 1.54 -3.30 -0.72
N VAL A 94 1.52 -2.15 -0.06
CA VAL A 94 1.18 -0.86 -0.68
C VAL A 94 2.34 0.10 -0.50
N SER A 95 2.88 0.63 -1.62
CA SER A 95 3.92 1.66 -1.54
C SER A 95 3.33 3.07 -1.42
N GLY A 96 4.11 3.99 -0.86
CA GLY A 96 3.87 5.44 -0.99
C GLY A 96 4.19 6.03 -2.37
N HIS A 97 4.84 5.28 -3.28
CA HIS A 97 5.42 5.81 -4.52
C HIS A 97 4.54 5.64 -5.76
N GLY A 98 3.47 4.85 -5.67
CA GLY A 98 2.47 4.67 -6.74
C GLY A 98 2.01 3.23 -6.95
N PRO A 99 1.05 3.03 -7.89
CA PRO A 99 0.39 1.74 -8.09
C PRO A 99 1.36 0.67 -8.59
N ARG A 100 2.35 1.02 -9.41
CA ARG A 100 3.37 0.08 -9.94
C ARG A 100 4.26 -0.56 -8.86
N TYR A 101 4.27 -0.05 -7.64
CA TYR A 101 4.99 -0.66 -6.51
C TYR A 101 4.05 -1.21 -5.45
N THR A 102 2.80 -1.49 -5.82
CA THR A 102 1.80 -2.11 -4.97
C THR A 102 1.60 -3.55 -5.44
N PHE A 103 1.73 -4.50 -4.52
CA PHE A 103 1.77 -5.93 -4.82
C PHE A 103 0.77 -6.69 -3.98
N LEU A 104 0.08 -7.65 -4.60
CA LEU A 104 -0.69 -8.69 -3.92
C LEU A 104 0.07 -10.00 -4.09
N MET A 105 0.13 -10.82 -3.06
CA MET A 105 0.85 -12.10 -3.10
C MET A 105 0.06 -13.19 -2.39
N ASN A 106 -0.03 -14.36 -3.00
CA ASN A 106 -0.36 -15.58 -2.28
C ASN A 106 0.89 -16.05 -1.51
N VAL A 107 0.89 -15.92 -0.19
CA VAL A 107 2.02 -16.22 0.69
C VAL A 107 2.38 -17.71 0.74
N ASN A 108 1.47 -18.58 0.31
CA ASN A 108 1.67 -20.03 0.31
C ASN A 108 2.25 -20.54 -1.02
N THR A 109 1.98 -19.88 -2.15
CA THR A 109 2.45 -20.32 -3.48
C THR A 109 3.47 -19.39 -4.14
N GLY A 110 3.57 -18.15 -3.68
CA GLY A 110 4.37 -17.10 -4.32
C GLY A 110 3.71 -16.48 -5.56
N ALA A 111 2.49 -16.91 -5.93
CA ALA A 111 1.72 -16.25 -6.98
C ALA A 111 1.57 -14.76 -6.64
N SER A 112 1.99 -13.89 -7.56
CA SER A 112 2.10 -12.46 -7.30
C SER A 112 1.40 -11.65 -8.37
N TRP A 113 0.84 -10.52 -7.96
CA TRP A 113 0.21 -9.55 -8.83
C TRP A 113 0.74 -8.15 -8.54
N GLN A 114 0.79 -7.34 -9.58
CA GLN A 114 1.08 -5.92 -9.51
C GLN A 114 -0.20 -5.12 -9.76
N LEU A 115 -0.38 -4.02 -9.05
CA LEU A 115 -1.49 -3.12 -9.32
C LEU A 115 -1.23 -2.35 -10.61
N ALA A 116 -2.10 -2.54 -11.60
CA ALA A 116 -2.13 -1.82 -12.85
C ALA A 116 -3.27 -0.79 -12.88
N LYS A 117 -3.15 0.16 -13.79
CA LYS A 117 -4.17 1.18 -14.06
C LYS A 117 -4.43 1.21 -15.57
N ASP A 118 -5.70 1.14 -15.95
CA ASP A 118 -6.14 1.32 -17.32
C ASP A 118 -5.92 2.79 -17.71
N PRO A 119 -5.17 3.07 -18.81
CA PRO A 119 -4.88 4.43 -19.24
C PRO A 119 -6.10 5.18 -19.75
N GLU A 120 -7.15 4.49 -20.20
CA GLU A 120 -8.32 5.12 -20.83
C GLU A 120 -9.37 5.57 -19.80
N ASN A 121 -9.64 4.71 -18.81
CA ASN A 121 -10.74 4.92 -17.86
C ASN A 121 -10.30 5.04 -16.39
N GLU A 122 -8.99 5.04 -16.15
CA GLU A 122 -8.37 5.12 -14.82
C GLU A 122 -8.72 3.99 -13.83
N LYS A 123 -9.40 2.93 -14.27
CA LYS A 123 -9.73 1.79 -13.39
C LYS A 123 -8.46 1.04 -13.04
N ILE A 124 -8.38 0.62 -11.79
CA ILE A 124 -7.28 -0.22 -11.31
C ILE A 124 -7.68 -1.69 -11.35
N PHE A 125 -6.69 -2.56 -11.54
CA PHE A 125 -6.86 -4.01 -11.53
C PHE A 125 -5.53 -4.69 -11.18
N TRP A 126 -5.58 -5.92 -10.68
CA TRP A 126 -4.38 -6.69 -10.34
C TRP A 126 -3.97 -7.58 -11.50
N THR A 127 -2.76 -7.36 -12.02
CA THR A 127 -2.18 -8.16 -13.11
C THR A 127 -1.16 -9.16 -12.58
N PRO A 128 -1.16 -10.43 -13.03
CA PRO A 128 -0.13 -11.38 -12.64
C PRO A 128 1.23 -10.83 -13.06
N MET A 129 2.21 -10.97 -12.18
CA MET A 129 3.59 -10.68 -12.53
C MET A 129 4.12 -11.84 -13.37
N GLU A 130 4.68 -11.55 -14.55
CA GLU A 130 5.34 -12.59 -15.34
C GLU A 130 6.51 -13.18 -14.56
N THR A 131 6.60 -14.51 -14.51
CA THR A 131 7.77 -15.23 -13.96
C THR A 131 8.98 -15.18 -14.90
N ASN A 132 8.84 -14.58 -16.09
CA ASN A 132 9.87 -14.49 -17.12
C ASN A 132 10.84 -13.33 -16.84
N GLY A 133 11.71 -13.42 -15.83
CA GLY A 133 12.74 -12.38 -15.70
C GLY A 133 13.67 -12.37 -14.50
N MET A 134 13.41 -13.10 -13.40
CA MET A 134 14.35 -13.13 -12.25
C MET A 134 15.45 -14.19 -12.42
N GLY A 135 16.00 -14.30 -13.63
CA GLY A 135 16.98 -15.31 -13.97
C GLY A 135 17.70 -14.99 -15.28
N ARG A 136 18.26 -13.79 -15.40
CA ARG A 136 19.43 -13.49 -16.27
C ARG A 136 20.25 -12.38 -15.66
#